data_AF-A0A929S9D7-F1
#
_entry.id   AF-A0A929S9D7-F1
#
_cell.length_a   1.000
_cell.length_b   1.000
_cell.length_c   1.000
_cell.angle_alpha   90.00
_cell.angle_beta   90.00
_cell.angle_gamma   90.00
#
_symmetry.space_group_name_H-M   'P 1'
#
loop_
_entity.id
_entity.type
_entity.pdbx_description
1 polymer ?
#
loop_
_entity_poly.entity_id
_entity_poly.type
_entity_poly.pdbx_seq_one_letter_code
_entity_poly.pdbx_strand_id
1 'polypeptide(L)'
;MYELSYDFQTSNQIIAKYFQNLIANSSANLQQQVKNSQVIDSRNDSNSLANCIANLEQYLYYNFEKSPQNFDYILNSIMNNVSIISVLPKNERGIYGKTEIGNKTIYINPDLPNSNYLTSEERTKLYMAHELGHVINNGWMQKTIEFLNKEIRANNLSQPQAQLIYEGFSMLDEATTQNRAENFVYSLSSKNRPPLLNYTNKRLFNGQSYLSNFDFYGELQAPATMFAKTLRGIGKSNNDVSALNILSERAISPLFFNNILKEYSRDGQMQAFAQELQYMGLLKKASYANFGYDDISYLNNSASYLNNLKSITSKMRDYREPIDFDL
;
A
#
# COMPACT_ATOMS: atom_id res chain seq x y z
N MET A 1 -29.26 14.93 1.00
CA MET A 1 -27.89 14.93 0.44
C MET A 1 -26.95 14.76 1.63
N TYR A 2 -25.90 13.93 1.53
CA TYR A 2 -24.91 13.82 2.60
C TYR A 2 -24.24 15.18 2.84
N GLU A 3 -24.08 15.58 4.09
CA GLU A 3 -23.39 16.81 4.47
C GLU A 3 -21.92 16.48 4.75
N LEU A 4 -21.03 17.10 3.99
CA LEU A 4 -19.58 16.91 4.13
C LEU A 4 -19.08 17.66 5.36
N SER A 5 -18.20 17.01 6.11
CA SER A 5 -17.44 17.59 7.22
C SER A 5 -16.34 18.54 6.75
N TYR A 6 -15.88 18.37 5.50
CA TYR A 6 -14.78 19.13 4.92
C TYR A 6 -15.16 19.83 3.60
N ASP A 7 -14.51 20.96 3.31
CA ASP A 7 -14.70 21.70 2.06
C ASP A 7 -13.68 21.25 0.99
N PHE A 8 -14.17 20.55 -0.02
CA PHE A 8 -13.44 20.12 -1.22
C PHE A 8 -13.68 21.05 -2.42
N GLN A 9 -14.15 22.28 -2.17
CA GLN A 9 -14.41 23.31 -3.17
C GLN A 9 -15.36 22.80 -4.28
N THR A 10 -14.90 22.82 -5.54
CA THR A 10 -15.69 22.40 -6.71
C THR A 10 -16.06 20.92 -6.69
N SER A 11 -15.36 20.10 -5.90
CA SER A 11 -15.60 18.66 -5.80
C SER A 11 -16.65 18.28 -4.74
N ASN A 12 -17.17 19.24 -3.96
CA ASN A 12 -18.15 18.98 -2.90
C ASN A 12 -19.38 18.21 -3.39
N GLN A 13 -19.98 18.64 -4.50
CA GLN A 13 -21.23 18.04 -4.99
C GLN A 13 -21.02 16.57 -5.41
N ILE A 14 -19.91 16.27 -6.08
CA ILE A 14 -19.64 14.92 -6.56
C ILE A 14 -19.26 13.98 -5.41
N ILE A 15 -18.49 14.47 -4.42
CA ILE A 15 -18.13 13.73 -3.22
C ILE A 15 -19.38 13.47 -2.36
N ALA A 16 -20.19 14.48 -2.08
CA ALA A 16 -21.43 14.31 -1.30
C ALA A 16 -22.38 13.27 -1.92
N LYS A 17 -22.54 13.29 -3.26
CA LYS A 17 -23.33 12.29 -3.98
C LYS A 17 -22.73 10.89 -3.87
N TYR A 18 -21.40 10.77 -3.98
CA TYR A 18 -20.70 9.51 -3.81
C TYR A 18 -20.92 8.92 -2.41
N PHE A 19 -20.72 9.72 -1.35
CA PHE A 19 -20.94 9.28 0.03
C PHE A 19 -22.38 8.84 0.29
N GLN A 20 -23.37 9.56 -0.27
CA GLN A 20 -24.76 9.16 -0.15
C GLN A 20 -25.01 7.73 -0.71
N ASN A 21 -24.42 7.40 -1.85
CA ASN A 21 -24.52 6.06 -2.44
C ASN A 21 -23.72 5.02 -1.65
N LEU A 22 -22.50 5.37 -1.22
CA LEU A 22 -21.63 4.51 -0.43
C LEU A 22 -22.32 4.09 0.88
N ILE A 23 -22.93 5.04 1.60
CA ILE A 23 -23.66 4.79 2.85
C ILE A 23 -24.84 3.85 2.61
N ALA A 24 -25.63 4.08 1.55
CA ALA A 24 -26.78 3.24 1.23
C ALA A 24 -26.34 1.79 0.92
N ASN A 25 -25.33 1.62 0.07
CA ASN A 25 -24.82 0.31 -0.32
C ASN A 25 -24.17 -0.43 0.86
N SER A 26 -23.36 0.26 1.65
CA SER A 26 -22.68 -0.31 2.82
C SER A 26 -23.66 -0.72 3.91
N SER A 27 -24.71 0.09 4.12
CA SER A 27 -25.79 -0.22 5.07
C SER A 27 -26.60 -1.44 4.62
N ALA A 28 -26.92 -1.54 3.32
CA ALA A 28 -27.59 -2.71 2.75
C ALA A 28 -26.73 -3.98 2.86
N ASN A 29 -25.42 -3.85 2.64
CA ASN A 29 -24.47 -4.95 2.81
C ASN A 29 -24.41 -5.44 4.27
N LEU A 30 -24.28 -4.53 5.24
CA LEU A 30 -24.28 -4.87 6.66
C LEU A 30 -25.58 -5.57 7.07
N GLN A 31 -26.73 -5.09 6.61
CA GLN A 31 -28.02 -5.76 6.87
C GLN A 31 -28.03 -7.20 6.34
N GLN A 32 -27.42 -7.45 5.18
CA GLN A 32 -27.29 -8.80 4.64
C GLN A 32 -26.32 -9.66 5.46
N GLN A 33 -25.19 -9.11 5.89
CA GLN A 33 -24.26 -9.80 6.78
C GLN A 33 -24.90 -10.18 8.12
N VAL A 34 -25.75 -9.31 8.68
CA VAL A 34 -26.56 -9.59 9.88
C VAL A 34 -27.49 -10.78 9.63
N LYS A 35 -28.27 -10.75 8.54
CA LYS A 35 -29.18 -11.86 8.17
C LYS A 35 -28.44 -13.18 7.98
N ASN A 36 -27.24 -13.12 7.41
CA ASN A 36 -26.39 -14.28 7.16
C ASN A 36 -25.58 -14.71 8.39
N SER A 37 -25.75 -14.07 9.55
CA SER A 37 -24.98 -14.36 10.78
C SER A 37 -23.46 -14.23 10.59
N GLN A 38 -23.04 -13.31 9.73
CA GLN A 38 -21.63 -13.02 9.40
C GLN A 38 -21.03 -11.94 10.31
N VAL A 39 -21.84 -11.26 11.11
CA VAL A 39 -21.42 -10.28 12.13
C VAL A 39 -21.27 -10.95 13.49
N ILE A 40 -20.44 -10.36 14.37
CA ILE A 40 -20.28 -10.83 15.76
C ILE A 40 -21.23 -10.04 16.67
N ASP A 41 -21.13 -8.71 16.63
CA ASP A 41 -21.98 -7.79 17.37
C ASP A 41 -22.49 -6.73 16.39
N SER A 42 -23.78 -6.83 16.05
CA SER A 42 -24.41 -5.93 15.08
C SER A 42 -24.30 -4.44 15.44
N ARG A 43 -24.27 -4.09 16.73
CA ARG A 43 -24.15 -2.69 17.16
C ARG A 43 -22.71 -2.21 17.02
N ASN A 44 -21.77 -2.99 17.53
CA ASN A 44 -20.35 -2.66 17.41
C ASN A 44 -19.92 -2.59 15.94
N ASP A 45 -20.30 -3.58 15.14
CA ASP A 45 -19.95 -3.67 13.72
C ASP A 45 -20.60 -2.52 12.91
N SER A 46 -21.82 -2.10 13.26
CA SER A 46 -22.46 -0.93 12.66
C SER A 46 -21.74 0.38 13.00
N ASN A 47 -21.27 0.54 14.24
CA ASN A 47 -20.49 1.71 14.65
C ASN A 47 -19.14 1.74 13.93
N SER A 48 -18.44 0.61 13.87
CA SER A 48 -17.18 0.47 13.14
C SER A 48 -17.33 0.79 11.65
N LEU A 49 -18.43 0.35 11.02
CA LEU A 49 -18.75 0.71 9.64
C LEU A 49 -18.90 2.23 9.47
N ALA A 50 -19.72 2.87 10.32
CA ALA A 50 -19.93 4.31 10.27
C ALA A 50 -18.62 5.09 10.44
N ASN A 51 -17.76 4.66 11.37
CA ASN A 51 -16.44 5.23 11.56
C ASN A 51 -15.53 5.06 10.35
N CYS A 52 -15.55 3.89 9.68
CA CYS A 52 -14.77 3.67 8.46
C CYS A 52 -15.22 4.60 7.32
N ILE A 53 -16.52 4.84 7.18
CA ILE A 53 -17.05 5.80 6.19
C ILE A 53 -16.59 7.22 6.53
N ALA A 54 -16.70 7.67 7.78
CA ALA A 54 -16.18 8.98 8.19
C ALA A 54 -14.67 9.11 7.95
N ASN A 55 -13.91 8.05 8.23
CA ASN A 55 -12.48 8.01 7.97
C ASN A 55 -12.14 8.14 6.48
N LEU A 56 -12.98 7.66 5.55
CA LEU A 56 -12.78 7.84 4.12
C LEU A 56 -12.87 9.33 3.75
N GLU A 57 -13.80 10.07 4.35
CA GLU A 57 -13.90 11.52 4.12
C GLU A 57 -12.63 12.23 4.58
N GLN A 58 -12.15 11.88 5.77
CA GLN A 58 -10.88 12.38 6.31
C GLN A 58 -9.69 12.04 5.40
N TYR A 59 -9.65 10.82 4.84
CA TYR A 59 -8.60 10.39 3.93
C TYR A 59 -8.61 11.17 2.62
N LEU A 60 -9.79 11.40 2.05
CA LEU A 60 -9.92 12.25 0.86
C LEU A 60 -9.46 13.68 1.17
N TYR A 61 -9.86 14.25 2.30
CA TYR A 61 -9.47 15.62 2.67
C TYR A 61 -7.97 15.74 2.91
N TYR A 62 -7.36 14.76 3.58
CA TYR A 62 -5.91 14.69 3.75
C TYR A 62 -5.19 14.73 2.40
N ASN A 63 -5.64 13.94 1.42
CA ASN A 63 -5.02 13.92 0.09
C ASN A 63 -5.34 15.18 -0.75
N PHE A 64 -6.49 15.80 -0.53
CA PHE A 64 -6.83 17.10 -1.12
C PHE A 64 -5.83 18.18 -0.70
N GLU A 65 -5.44 18.19 0.58
CA GLU A 65 -4.44 19.13 1.11
C GLU A 65 -2.99 18.75 0.78
N LYS A 66 -2.65 17.46 0.85
CA LYS A 66 -1.24 17.00 0.78
C LYS A 66 -0.77 16.65 -0.63
N SER A 67 -1.70 16.27 -1.52
CA SER A 67 -1.38 15.80 -2.87
C SER A 67 -2.32 16.43 -3.92
N PRO A 68 -2.51 17.77 -3.94
CA PRO A 68 -3.52 18.43 -4.77
C PRO A 68 -3.36 18.11 -6.27
N GLN A 69 -2.13 17.97 -6.76
CA GLN A 69 -1.82 17.63 -8.15
C GLN A 69 -2.29 16.23 -8.58
N ASN A 70 -2.49 15.32 -7.63
CA ASN A 70 -2.97 13.95 -7.89
C ASN A 70 -4.40 13.73 -7.36
N PHE A 71 -5.03 14.73 -6.74
CA PHE A 71 -6.30 14.54 -6.03
C PHE A 71 -7.41 14.04 -6.95
N ASP A 72 -7.52 14.58 -8.17
CA ASP A 72 -8.51 14.12 -9.14
C ASP A 72 -8.33 12.64 -9.50
N TYR A 73 -7.09 12.17 -9.63
CA TYR A 73 -6.81 10.75 -9.87
C TYR A 73 -7.19 9.89 -8.65
N ILE A 74 -6.85 10.34 -7.45
CA ILE A 74 -7.18 9.65 -6.19
C ILE A 74 -8.70 9.53 -6.04
N LEU A 75 -9.41 10.65 -6.18
CA LEU A 75 -10.85 10.72 -6.07
C LEU A 75 -11.53 9.81 -7.09
N ASN A 76 -11.14 9.89 -8.37
CA ASN A 76 -11.69 9.04 -9.41
C ASN A 76 -11.38 7.56 -9.19
N SER A 77 -10.17 7.22 -8.73
CA SER A 77 -9.79 5.84 -8.44
C SER A 77 -10.68 5.24 -7.35
N ILE A 78 -10.92 5.98 -6.27
CA ILE A 78 -11.78 5.55 -5.17
C ILE A 78 -13.23 5.46 -5.63
N MET A 79 -13.78 6.54 -6.20
CA MET A 79 -15.20 6.58 -6.61
C MET A 79 -15.58 5.48 -7.62
N ASN A 80 -14.66 5.13 -8.52
CA ASN A 80 -14.94 4.15 -9.55
C ASN A 80 -14.77 2.70 -9.06
N ASN A 81 -13.98 2.47 -8.00
CA ASN A 81 -13.59 1.12 -7.55
C ASN A 81 -14.02 0.79 -6.11
N VAL A 82 -14.64 1.72 -5.39
CA VAL A 82 -15.20 1.50 -4.05
C VAL A 82 -16.66 1.91 -4.08
N SER A 83 -17.54 0.97 -3.82
CA SER A 83 -18.99 1.18 -3.75
C SER A 83 -19.58 0.71 -2.43
N ILE A 84 -18.82 -0.10 -1.67
CA ILE A 84 -19.16 -0.66 -0.38
C ILE A 84 -17.91 -0.57 0.52
N ILE A 85 -18.08 -0.04 1.73
CA ILE A 85 -17.19 -0.33 2.85
C ILE A 85 -17.94 -1.31 3.74
N SER A 86 -17.26 -2.35 4.22
CA SER A 86 -17.86 -3.39 5.05
C SER A 86 -16.92 -3.77 6.19
N VAL A 87 -17.49 -4.33 7.25
CA VAL A 87 -16.70 -5.08 8.22
C VAL A 87 -16.36 -6.47 7.66
N LEU A 88 -15.22 -7.02 8.05
CA LEU A 88 -14.88 -8.41 7.75
C LEU A 88 -15.90 -9.37 8.39
N PRO A 89 -16.38 -10.39 7.63
CA PRO A 89 -17.14 -11.49 8.20
C PRO A 89 -16.40 -12.13 9.39
N LYS A 90 -17.14 -12.58 10.40
CA LYS A 90 -16.58 -13.10 11.66
C LYS A 90 -15.53 -14.21 11.48
N ASN A 91 -15.65 -15.03 10.43
CA ASN A 91 -14.72 -16.10 10.08
C ASN A 91 -13.47 -15.63 9.32
N GLU A 92 -13.42 -14.35 8.94
CA GLU A 92 -12.33 -13.74 8.17
C GLU A 92 -11.57 -12.66 8.98
N ARG A 93 -11.93 -12.42 10.25
CA ARG A 93 -11.28 -11.42 11.13
C ARG A 93 -9.87 -11.80 11.60
N GLY A 94 -9.19 -12.70 10.89
CA GLY A 94 -7.78 -13.07 11.12
C GLY A 94 -6.77 -12.12 10.45
N ILE A 95 -7.25 -11.20 9.61
CA ILE A 95 -6.45 -10.19 8.89
C ILE A 95 -6.94 -8.78 9.26
N TYR A 96 -6.20 -7.74 8.88
CA TYR A 96 -6.56 -6.36 9.20
C TYR A 96 -7.62 -5.77 8.25
N GLY A 97 -7.63 -6.20 6.99
CA GLY A 97 -8.48 -5.68 5.94
C GLY A 97 -8.30 -6.45 4.64
N LYS A 98 -9.14 -6.15 3.66
CA LYS A 98 -9.08 -6.71 2.32
C LYS A 98 -9.80 -5.80 1.32
N THR A 99 -9.15 -5.54 0.20
CA THR A 99 -9.76 -4.87 -0.96
C THR A 99 -10.18 -5.89 -2.02
N GLU A 100 -11.44 -5.81 -2.47
CA GLU A 100 -11.98 -6.59 -3.58
C GLU A 100 -12.36 -5.65 -4.74
N ILE A 101 -11.43 -5.42 -5.66
CA ILE A 101 -11.64 -4.52 -6.81
C ILE A 101 -12.84 -4.96 -7.68
N GLY A 102 -13.01 -6.26 -7.92
CA GLY A 102 -14.10 -6.78 -8.75
C GLY A 102 -15.49 -6.53 -8.16
N ASN A 103 -15.62 -6.61 -6.84
CA ASN A 103 -16.87 -6.34 -6.12
C ASN A 103 -17.00 -4.89 -5.67
N LYS A 104 -15.95 -4.09 -5.87
CA LYS A 104 -15.82 -2.71 -5.40
C LYS A 104 -16.07 -2.58 -3.90
N THR A 105 -15.47 -3.49 -3.13
CA THR A 105 -15.67 -3.57 -1.68
C THR A 105 -14.35 -3.47 -0.95
N ILE A 106 -14.32 -2.65 0.10
CA ILE A 106 -13.26 -2.66 1.11
C ILE A 106 -13.83 -3.30 2.38
N TYR A 107 -13.16 -4.34 2.87
CA TYR A 107 -13.46 -4.97 4.15
C TYR A 107 -12.41 -4.55 5.18
N ILE A 108 -12.84 -4.14 6.37
CA ILE A 108 -11.96 -3.79 7.47
C ILE A 108 -12.28 -4.65 8.69
N ASN A 109 -11.26 -5.07 9.43
CA ASN A 109 -11.46 -5.77 10.68
C ASN A 109 -11.91 -4.78 11.77
N PRO A 110 -13.13 -4.93 12.33
CA PRO A 110 -13.58 -4.05 13.40
C PRO A 110 -12.93 -4.35 14.76
N ASP A 111 -12.22 -5.49 14.90
CA ASP A 111 -11.73 -6.02 16.17
C ASP A 111 -10.19 -5.89 16.32
N LEU A 112 -9.59 -4.86 15.72
CA LEU A 112 -8.15 -4.64 15.79
C LEU A 112 -7.72 -4.27 17.22
N PRO A 113 -6.79 -4.99 17.86
CA PRO A 113 -6.32 -4.63 19.20
C PRO A 113 -5.47 -3.35 19.16
N ASN A 114 -5.24 -2.72 20.31
CA ASN A 114 -4.26 -1.62 20.39
C ASN A 114 -2.85 -2.12 19.99
N SER A 115 -2.05 -1.25 19.39
CA SER A 115 -0.59 -1.43 19.27
C SER A 115 0.14 -0.57 20.30
N ASN A 116 1.47 -0.58 20.26
CA ASN A 116 2.29 0.23 21.18
C ASN A 116 2.08 1.74 21.02
N TYR A 117 1.57 2.19 19.86
CA TYR A 117 1.51 3.60 19.51
C TYR A 117 0.11 4.06 19.06
N LEU A 118 -0.72 3.13 18.58
CA LEU A 118 -2.06 3.40 18.06
C LEU A 118 -3.10 2.61 18.86
N THR A 119 -4.21 3.28 19.16
CA THR A 119 -5.43 2.66 19.68
C THR A 119 -6.09 1.79 18.60
N SER A 120 -7.00 0.92 19.03
CA SER A 120 -7.83 0.09 18.14
C SER A 120 -8.48 0.91 17.02
N GLU A 121 -9.11 2.05 17.35
CA GLU A 121 -9.77 2.92 16.39
C GLU A 121 -8.79 3.56 15.39
N GLU A 122 -7.63 3.99 15.88
CA GLU A 122 -6.58 4.54 15.01
C GLU A 122 -6.02 3.47 14.07
N ARG A 123 -5.87 2.23 14.52
CA ARG A 123 -5.47 1.13 13.65
C ARG A 123 -6.54 0.84 12.60
N THR A 124 -7.83 0.83 12.97
CA THR A 124 -8.92 0.72 11.98
C THR A 124 -8.84 1.83 10.93
N LYS A 125 -8.55 3.07 11.33
CA LYS A 125 -8.31 4.20 10.43
C LYS A 125 -7.10 3.98 9.51
N LEU A 126 -5.98 3.51 10.07
CA LEU A 126 -4.76 3.16 9.33
C LEU A 126 -5.09 2.12 8.25
N TYR A 127 -5.68 0.98 8.62
CA TYR A 127 -5.88 -0.10 7.67
C TYR A 127 -6.98 0.21 6.65
N MET A 128 -7.95 1.06 6.98
CA MET A 128 -8.85 1.62 5.97
C MET A 128 -8.09 2.45 4.93
N ALA A 129 -7.20 3.35 5.38
CA ALA A 129 -6.34 4.11 4.47
C ALA A 129 -5.37 3.24 3.67
N HIS A 130 -4.90 2.13 4.27
CA HIS A 130 -4.09 1.13 3.59
C HIS A 130 -4.89 0.49 2.44
N GLU A 131 -6.08 -0.05 2.70
CA GLU A 131 -6.91 -0.63 1.64
C GLU A 131 -7.24 0.37 0.51
N LEU A 132 -7.51 1.63 0.84
CA LEU A 132 -7.68 2.69 -0.16
C LEU A 132 -6.41 2.93 -0.99
N GLY A 133 -5.23 2.80 -0.38
CA GLY A 133 -3.95 2.91 -1.08
C GLY A 133 -3.80 1.87 -2.19
N HIS A 134 -4.23 0.62 -1.95
CA HIS A 134 -4.28 -0.42 -2.99
C HIS A 134 -5.23 -0.05 -4.13
N VAL A 135 -6.39 0.55 -3.83
CA VAL A 135 -7.32 1.02 -4.86
C VAL A 135 -6.67 2.05 -5.78
N ILE A 136 -5.92 3.00 -5.21
CA ILE A 136 -5.20 4.04 -5.96
C ILE A 136 -4.05 3.41 -6.78
N ASN A 137 -3.28 2.52 -6.16
CA ASN A 137 -2.13 1.88 -6.77
C ASN A 137 -2.51 0.83 -7.84
N ASN A 138 -3.73 0.30 -7.80
CA ASN A 138 -4.22 -0.65 -8.80
C ASN A 138 -4.06 -0.12 -10.22
N GLY A 139 -4.21 1.19 -10.44
CA GLY A 139 -4.03 1.80 -11.76
C GLY A 139 -2.65 1.57 -12.38
N TRP A 140 -1.57 1.64 -11.60
CA TRP A 140 -0.22 1.34 -12.09
C TRP A 140 0.14 -0.14 -11.96
N MET A 141 -0.47 -0.88 -11.03
CA MET A 141 -0.32 -2.35 -10.96
C MET A 141 -0.88 -3.06 -12.21
N GLN A 142 -1.98 -2.56 -12.80
CA GLN A 142 -2.46 -3.09 -14.09
C GLN A 142 -1.44 -2.89 -15.22
N LYS A 143 -0.76 -1.73 -15.26
CA LYS A 143 0.33 -1.48 -16.22
C LYS A 143 1.50 -2.42 -16.05
N THR A 144 1.83 -2.79 -14.80
CA THR A 144 2.82 -3.84 -14.50
C THR A 144 2.41 -5.16 -15.14
N ILE A 145 1.16 -5.59 -14.99
CA ILE A 145 0.66 -6.85 -15.58
C ILE A 145 0.74 -6.79 -17.11
N GLU A 146 0.32 -5.70 -17.72
CA GLU A 146 0.38 -5.49 -19.18
C GLU A 146 1.83 -5.58 -19.71
N PHE A 147 2.76 -4.89 -19.04
CA PHE A 147 4.18 -4.92 -19.36
C PHE A 147 4.76 -6.33 -19.26
N LEU A 148 4.55 -7.03 -18.15
CA LEU A 148 5.09 -8.38 -17.95
C LEU A 148 4.55 -9.37 -18.98
N ASN A 149 3.25 -9.29 -19.29
CA ASN A 149 2.65 -10.11 -20.35
C ASN A 149 3.26 -9.82 -21.73
N LYS A 150 3.62 -8.57 -22.01
CA LYS A 150 4.32 -8.20 -23.24
C LYS A 150 5.74 -8.78 -23.27
N GLU A 151 6.49 -8.68 -22.18
CA GLU A 151 7.85 -9.23 -22.08
C GLU A 151 7.89 -10.77 -22.20
N ILE A 152 6.89 -11.46 -21.64
CA ILE A 152 6.72 -12.91 -21.83
C ILE A 152 6.47 -13.24 -23.31
N ARG A 153 5.52 -12.54 -23.97
CA ARG A 153 5.22 -12.77 -25.39
C ARG A 153 6.42 -12.49 -26.30
N ALA A 154 7.27 -11.55 -25.90
CA ALA A 154 8.50 -11.21 -26.60
C ALA A 154 9.67 -12.19 -26.32
N ASN A 155 9.48 -13.19 -25.45
CA ASN A 155 10.53 -14.09 -24.96
C ASN A 155 11.68 -13.39 -24.22
N ASN A 156 11.44 -12.20 -23.66
CA ASN A 156 12.42 -11.48 -22.84
C ASN A 156 12.41 -11.96 -21.38
N LEU A 157 11.27 -12.49 -20.91
CA LEU A 157 11.11 -13.03 -19.57
C LEU A 157 10.40 -14.39 -19.61
N SER A 158 10.86 -15.32 -18.77
CA SER A 158 10.09 -16.52 -18.45
C SER A 158 8.94 -16.22 -17.49
N GLN A 159 7.93 -17.09 -17.46
CA GLN A 159 6.80 -16.97 -16.51
C GLN A 159 7.25 -16.87 -15.04
N PRO A 160 8.19 -17.70 -14.54
CA PRO A 160 8.67 -17.56 -13.15
C PRO A 160 9.35 -16.23 -12.86
N GLN A 161 10.14 -15.70 -13.82
CA GLN A 161 10.79 -14.40 -13.66
C GLN A 161 9.74 -13.28 -13.63
N ALA A 162 8.77 -13.32 -14.52
CA ALA A 162 7.68 -12.35 -14.55
C ALA A 162 6.87 -12.35 -13.25
N GLN A 163 6.56 -13.53 -12.69
CA GLN A 163 5.88 -13.63 -11.39
C GLN A 163 6.69 -12.97 -10.27
N LEU A 164 8.00 -13.22 -10.20
CA LEU A 164 8.84 -12.59 -9.18
C LEU A 164 8.93 -11.07 -9.33
N ILE A 165 8.97 -10.56 -10.57
CA ILE A 165 8.95 -9.11 -10.82
C ILE A 165 7.60 -8.51 -10.41
N TYR A 166 6.49 -9.20 -10.71
CA TYR A 166 5.16 -8.81 -10.24
C TYR A 166 5.10 -8.74 -8.71
N GLU A 167 5.62 -9.75 -8.01
CA GLU A 167 5.70 -9.73 -6.55
C GLU A 167 6.58 -8.59 -6.02
N GLY A 168 7.64 -8.21 -6.74
CA GLY A 168 8.46 -7.04 -6.41
C GLY A 168 7.67 -5.73 -6.49
N PHE A 169 6.88 -5.53 -7.54
CA PHE A 169 5.95 -4.40 -7.64
C PHE A 169 4.84 -4.45 -6.59
N SER A 170 4.32 -5.64 -6.30
CA SER A 170 3.32 -5.79 -5.26
C SER A 170 3.90 -5.51 -3.87
N MET A 171 5.17 -5.82 -3.60
CA MET A 171 5.84 -5.36 -2.37
C MET A 171 5.92 -3.84 -2.30
N LEU A 172 6.20 -3.17 -3.43
CA LEU A 172 6.20 -1.71 -3.49
C LEU A 172 4.81 -1.15 -3.22
N ASP A 173 3.76 -1.78 -3.73
CA ASP A 173 2.37 -1.43 -3.42
C ASP A 173 2.13 -1.51 -1.90
N GLU A 174 2.39 -2.66 -1.27
CA GLU A 174 2.26 -2.87 0.18
C GLU A 174 3.01 -1.81 0.99
N ALA A 175 4.30 -1.60 0.68
CA ALA A 175 5.15 -0.73 1.48
C ALA A 175 4.81 0.76 1.31
N THR A 176 4.49 1.21 0.09
CA THR A 176 4.13 2.61 -0.16
C THR A 176 2.74 2.94 0.39
N THR A 177 1.79 2.01 0.27
CA THR A 177 0.46 2.11 0.83
C THR A 177 0.50 2.13 2.36
N GLN A 178 1.25 1.21 3.00
CA GLN A 178 1.46 1.23 4.44
C GLN A 178 2.09 2.55 4.87
N ASN A 179 3.16 3.02 4.20
CA ASN A 179 3.82 4.26 4.58
C ASN A 179 2.89 5.49 4.52
N ARG A 180 2.03 5.60 3.50
CA ARG A 180 1.03 6.67 3.41
C ARG A 180 -0.05 6.55 4.48
N ALA A 181 -0.53 5.34 4.75
CA ALA A 181 -1.54 5.08 5.77
C ALA A 181 -1.04 5.47 7.17
N GLU A 182 0.22 5.16 7.48
CA GLU A 182 0.90 5.60 8.71
C GLU A 182 0.98 7.13 8.78
N ASN A 183 1.46 7.79 7.73
CA ASN A 183 1.54 9.26 7.70
C ASN A 183 0.17 9.92 7.89
N PHE A 184 -0.87 9.35 7.27
CA PHE A 184 -2.26 9.78 7.42
C PHE A 184 -2.76 9.66 8.85
N VAL A 185 -2.67 8.47 9.45
CA VAL A 185 -3.22 8.23 10.80
C VAL A 185 -2.49 9.05 11.85
N TYR A 186 -1.15 9.11 11.82
CA TYR A 186 -0.37 9.87 12.79
C TYR A 186 -0.66 11.37 12.69
N SER A 187 -0.79 11.89 11.46
CA SER A 187 -1.15 13.29 11.22
C SER A 187 -2.51 13.63 11.82
N LEU A 188 -3.54 12.82 11.59
CA LEU A 188 -4.88 13.10 12.11
C LEU A 188 -5.03 12.84 13.61
N SER A 189 -4.28 11.89 14.14
CA SER A 189 -4.23 11.62 15.58
C SER A 189 -3.43 12.66 16.38
N SER A 190 -2.82 13.65 15.71
CA SER A 190 -1.91 14.61 16.35
C SER A 190 -0.79 13.92 17.14
N LYS A 191 -0.29 12.78 16.61
CA LYS A 191 0.76 11.97 17.22
C LYS A 191 2.02 12.01 16.36
N ASN A 192 3.17 11.92 17.01
CA ASN A 192 4.42 11.71 16.30
C ASN A 192 4.52 10.24 15.89
N ARG A 193 4.79 10.01 14.61
CA ARG A 193 5.15 8.68 14.11
C ARG A 193 6.44 8.21 14.80
N PRO A 194 6.51 6.97 15.30
CA PRO A 194 7.69 6.47 15.97
C PRO A 194 8.92 6.52 15.05
N PRO A 195 10.13 6.69 15.62
CA PRO A 195 11.37 6.58 14.86
C PRO A 195 11.54 5.14 14.34
N LEU A 196 12.46 4.94 13.39
CA LEU A 196 12.87 3.59 12.99
C LEU A 196 13.47 2.85 14.19
N LEU A 197 12.90 1.71 14.53
CA LEU A 197 13.36 0.82 15.60
C LEU A 197 13.87 -0.50 15.02
N ASN A 198 14.78 -1.14 15.73
CA ASN A 198 15.25 -2.48 15.37
C ASN A 198 14.22 -3.53 15.79
N TYR A 199 13.75 -4.30 14.81
CA TYR A 199 12.92 -5.47 15.01
C TYR A 199 13.70 -6.72 14.62
N THR A 200 13.36 -7.83 15.28
CA THR A 200 13.92 -9.14 14.95
C THR A 200 12.78 -10.13 14.81
N ASN A 201 12.84 -10.94 13.76
CA ASN A 201 11.96 -12.08 13.59
C ASN A 201 12.83 -13.33 13.43
N LYS A 202 12.64 -14.34 14.28
CA LYS A 202 13.51 -15.54 14.28
C LYS A 202 13.45 -16.36 12.99
N ARG A 203 12.35 -16.25 12.22
CA ARG A 203 12.12 -17.00 10.98
C ARG A 203 12.54 -16.21 9.74
N LEU A 204 12.36 -14.89 9.78
CA LEU A 204 12.77 -14.00 8.70
C LEU A 204 14.23 -13.55 8.87
N PHE A 205 14.95 -13.44 7.76
CA PHE A 205 16.34 -13.00 7.68
C PHE A 205 17.28 -13.76 8.62
N ASN A 206 16.98 -15.02 8.93
CA ASN A 206 17.72 -15.84 9.89
C ASN A 206 17.92 -15.15 11.25
N GLY A 207 16.92 -14.38 11.70
CA GLY A 207 16.99 -13.65 12.97
C GLY A 207 17.82 -12.37 12.93
N GLN A 208 18.25 -11.90 11.75
CA GLN A 208 18.87 -10.59 11.62
C GLN A 208 17.87 -9.48 11.91
N SER A 209 18.35 -8.41 12.54
CA SER A 209 17.53 -7.24 12.81
C SER A 209 17.27 -6.43 11.54
N TYR A 210 16.09 -5.83 11.46
CA TYR A 210 15.73 -4.87 10.42
C TYR A 210 15.10 -3.64 11.06
N LEU A 211 15.25 -2.49 10.40
CA LEU A 211 14.67 -1.23 10.85
C LEU A 211 13.26 -1.08 10.29
N SER A 212 12.32 -0.73 11.16
CA SER A 212 10.95 -0.42 10.79
C SER A 212 10.34 0.61 11.74
N ASN A 213 9.32 1.31 11.27
CA ASN A 213 8.35 2.00 12.11
C ASN A 213 6.91 1.79 11.60
N PHE A 214 6.68 0.73 10.84
CA PHE A 214 5.34 0.29 10.46
C PHE A 214 4.67 -0.52 11.57
N ASP A 215 3.36 -0.36 11.72
CA ASP A 215 2.47 -1.18 12.56
C ASP A 215 2.37 -2.62 12.02
N PHE A 216 2.45 -2.82 10.70
CA PHE A 216 2.44 -4.13 10.04
C PHE A 216 3.42 -4.19 8.86
N TYR A 217 3.82 -5.41 8.47
CA TYR A 217 4.77 -5.64 7.36
C TYR A 217 6.08 -4.85 7.47
N GLY A 218 6.58 -4.65 8.70
CA GLY A 218 7.79 -3.85 8.94
C GLY A 218 9.03 -4.36 8.20
N GLU A 219 9.10 -5.66 7.92
CA GLU A 219 10.19 -6.28 7.17
C GLU A 219 10.27 -5.81 5.71
N LEU A 220 9.19 -5.26 5.15
CA LEU A 220 9.14 -4.77 3.77
C LEU A 220 9.66 -3.33 3.65
N GLN A 221 9.71 -2.58 4.75
CA GLN A 221 10.07 -1.17 4.76
C GLN A 221 11.52 -0.93 4.28
N ALA A 222 12.46 -1.73 4.78
CA ALA A 222 13.87 -1.59 4.41
C ALA A 222 14.13 -1.93 2.91
N PRO A 223 13.62 -3.06 2.37
CA PRO A 223 13.68 -3.33 0.93
C PRO A 223 13.09 -2.21 0.06
N ALA A 224 11.90 -1.69 0.40
CA ALA A 224 11.28 -0.60 -0.35
C ALA A 224 12.10 0.71 -0.27
N THR A 225 12.77 0.96 0.86
CA THR A 225 13.66 2.11 1.01
C THR A 225 14.95 1.95 0.19
N MET A 226 15.50 0.73 0.09
CA MET A 226 16.63 0.45 -0.80
C MET A 226 16.26 0.74 -2.25
N PHE A 227 15.09 0.27 -2.69
CA PHE A 227 14.53 0.59 -4.01
C PHE A 227 14.32 2.09 -4.20
N ALA A 228 13.75 2.78 -3.22
CA ALA A 228 13.55 4.23 -3.30
C ALA A 228 14.87 4.94 -3.66
N LYS A 229 15.98 4.53 -3.03
CA LYS A 229 17.30 5.15 -3.20
C LYS A 229 17.99 4.84 -4.53
N THR A 230 17.49 3.92 -5.34
CA THR A 230 18.00 3.72 -6.71
C THR A 230 17.35 4.69 -7.71
N LEU A 231 16.29 5.41 -7.30
CA LEU A 231 15.62 6.41 -8.12
C LEU A 231 16.22 7.81 -7.98
N ARG A 232 16.20 8.57 -9.08
CA ARG A 232 16.69 9.94 -9.12
C ARG A 232 15.92 10.86 -8.21
N GLY A 233 16.61 11.80 -7.57
CA GLY A 233 16.05 12.71 -6.58
C GLY A 233 15.78 12.10 -5.21
N ILE A 234 15.88 10.78 -5.07
CA ILE A 234 15.69 10.08 -3.79
C ILE A 234 17.02 9.54 -3.27
N GLY A 235 17.88 8.97 -4.12
CA GLY A 235 19.12 8.32 -3.68
C GLY A 235 20.10 9.22 -2.93
N LYS A 236 20.05 10.54 -3.13
CA LYS A 236 20.81 11.50 -2.31
C LYS A 236 20.34 11.60 -0.85
N SER A 237 19.14 11.13 -0.53
CA SER A 237 18.61 11.16 0.84
C SER A 237 19.37 10.18 1.73
N ASN A 238 19.96 10.71 2.80
CA ASN A 238 20.57 9.91 3.86
C ASN A 238 19.56 9.48 4.92
N ASN A 239 18.34 10.02 4.89
CA ASN A 239 17.27 9.66 5.82
C ASN A 239 16.30 8.67 5.14
N ASP A 240 16.24 7.45 5.67
CA ASP A 240 15.43 6.36 5.14
C ASP A 240 13.93 6.67 5.15
N VAL A 241 13.43 7.31 6.21
CA VAL A 241 12.02 7.74 6.30
C VAL A 241 11.70 8.77 5.22
N SER A 242 12.57 9.74 5.01
CA SER A 242 12.40 10.74 3.94
C SER A 242 12.45 10.10 2.56
N ALA A 243 13.39 9.17 2.31
CA ALA A 243 13.49 8.47 1.03
C ALA A 243 12.20 7.69 0.71
N LEU A 244 11.66 6.95 1.69
CA LEU A 244 10.43 6.20 1.52
C LEU A 244 9.20 7.11 1.37
N ASN A 245 9.15 8.25 2.08
CA ASN A 245 8.09 9.24 1.90
C ASN A 245 8.05 9.76 0.46
N ILE A 246 9.21 10.12 -0.12
CA ILE A 246 9.26 10.59 -1.52
C ILE A 246 8.79 9.48 -2.49
N LEU A 247 9.23 8.23 -2.29
CA LEU A 247 8.75 7.10 -3.10
C LEU A 247 7.23 6.93 -3.01
N SER A 248 6.70 7.03 -1.80
CA SER A 248 5.27 6.82 -1.52
C SER A 248 4.39 7.91 -2.15
N GLU A 249 4.86 9.16 -2.12
CA GLU A 249 4.21 10.27 -2.84
C GLU A 249 4.24 10.04 -4.36
N ARG A 250 5.37 9.58 -4.91
CA ARG A 250 5.45 9.23 -6.35
C ARG A 250 4.48 8.11 -6.71
N ALA A 251 4.26 7.14 -5.83
CA ALA A 251 3.36 6.00 -6.05
C ALA A 251 1.88 6.39 -6.14
N ILE A 252 1.48 7.61 -5.72
CA ILE A 252 0.11 8.11 -5.92
C ILE A 252 -0.15 8.42 -7.41
N SER A 253 0.88 8.74 -8.17
CA SER A 253 0.72 9.16 -9.57
C SER A 253 0.34 7.99 -10.48
N PRO A 254 -0.61 8.18 -11.42
CA PRO A 254 -0.89 7.19 -12.47
C PRO A 254 0.30 6.95 -13.40
N LEU A 255 1.30 7.85 -13.40
CA LEU A 255 2.52 7.76 -14.20
C LEU A 255 3.65 7.01 -13.49
N PHE A 256 3.48 6.62 -12.22
CA PHE A 256 4.53 6.01 -11.39
C PHE A 256 5.29 4.89 -12.10
N PHE A 257 4.59 3.89 -12.59
CA PHE A 257 5.17 2.75 -13.30
C PHE A 257 5.96 3.18 -14.56
N ASN A 258 5.37 4.04 -15.38
CA ASN A 258 5.99 4.51 -16.62
C ASN A 258 7.24 5.33 -16.34
N ASN A 259 7.22 6.17 -15.29
CA ASN A 259 8.35 7.00 -14.90
C ASN A 259 9.51 6.13 -14.41
N ILE A 260 9.24 5.14 -13.56
CA ILE A 260 10.25 4.16 -13.12
C ILE A 260 10.89 3.46 -14.33
N LEU A 261 10.09 2.91 -15.25
CA LEU A 261 10.62 2.25 -16.44
C LEU A 261 11.48 3.19 -17.30
N LYS A 262 11.04 4.43 -17.49
CA LYS A 262 11.78 5.45 -18.26
C LYS A 262 13.12 5.79 -17.59
N GLU A 263 13.16 5.95 -16.26
CA GLU A 263 14.40 6.23 -15.52
C GLU A 263 15.43 5.12 -15.76
N TYR A 264 15.08 3.87 -15.48
CA TYR A 264 16.01 2.75 -15.65
C TYR A 264 16.36 2.47 -17.11
N SER A 265 15.42 2.63 -18.04
CA SER A 265 15.67 2.46 -19.47
C SER A 265 16.66 3.49 -19.99
N ARG A 266 16.50 4.77 -19.61
CA ARG A 266 17.39 5.87 -20.02
C ARG A 266 18.84 5.63 -19.59
N ASP A 267 19.04 5.00 -18.45
CA ASP A 267 20.37 4.71 -17.90
C ASP A 267 20.92 3.32 -18.28
N GLY A 268 20.21 2.56 -19.13
CA GLY A 268 20.62 1.21 -19.51
C GLY A 268 20.60 0.21 -18.36
N GLN A 269 19.82 0.48 -17.31
CA GLN A 269 19.79 -0.30 -16.06
C GLN A 269 18.64 -1.31 -15.98
N MET A 270 17.88 -1.53 -17.06
CA MET A 270 16.71 -2.42 -17.07
C MET A 270 17.00 -3.84 -16.57
N GLN A 271 18.18 -4.39 -16.85
CA GLN A 271 18.56 -5.71 -16.35
C GLN A 271 18.74 -5.72 -14.83
N ALA A 272 19.39 -4.70 -14.28
CA ALA A 272 19.62 -4.59 -12.84
C ALA A 272 18.30 -4.29 -12.10
N PHE A 273 17.44 -3.45 -12.69
CA PHE A 273 16.07 -3.21 -12.21
C PHE A 273 15.23 -4.49 -12.16
N ALA A 274 15.27 -5.32 -13.19
CA ALA A 274 14.56 -6.59 -13.19
C ALA A 274 15.07 -7.55 -12.10
N GLN A 275 16.38 -7.55 -11.81
CA GLN A 275 16.97 -8.34 -10.72
C GLN A 275 16.58 -7.81 -9.34
N GLU A 276 16.62 -6.48 -9.16
CA GLU A 276 16.16 -5.79 -7.95
C GLU A 276 14.73 -6.18 -7.60
N LEU A 277 13.79 -6.07 -8.56
CA LEU A 277 12.40 -6.47 -8.37
C LEU A 277 12.23 -7.96 -8.10
N GLN A 278 13.03 -8.85 -8.72
CA GLN A 278 12.97 -10.28 -8.40
C GLN A 278 13.38 -10.56 -6.95
N TYR A 279 14.43 -9.91 -6.43
CA TYR A 279 14.81 -10.07 -5.02
C TYR A 279 13.76 -9.50 -4.08
N MET A 280 13.14 -8.36 -4.42
CA MET A 280 12.00 -7.84 -3.68
C MET A 280 10.82 -8.82 -3.68
N GLY A 281 10.50 -9.44 -4.83
CA GLY A 281 9.47 -10.46 -4.91
C GLY A 281 9.76 -11.67 -4.03
N LEU A 282 10.99 -12.17 -4.03
CA LEU A 282 11.43 -13.27 -3.15
C LEU A 282 11.31 -12.91 -1.66
N LEU A 283 11.64 -11.67 -1.30
CA LEU A 283 11.50 -11.16 0.06
C LEU A 283 10.03 -11.03 0.48
N LYS A 284 9.13 -10.63 -0.44
CA LYS A 284 7.68 -10.60 -0.19
C LYS A 284 7.15 -12.01 0.07
N LYS A 285 7.53 -12.98 -0.77
CA LYS A 285 7.18 -14.39 -0.56
C LYS A 285 7.68 -14.93 0.77
N ALA A 286 8.90 -14.55 1.17
CA ALA A 286 9.41 -14.91 2.49
C ALA A 286 8.56 -14.32 3.63
N SER A 287 8.14 -13.05 3.52
CA SER A 287 7.20 -12.43 4.47
C SER A 287 5.87 -13.22 4.53
N TYR A 288 5.28 -13.56 3.38
CA TYR A 288 4.01 -14.28 3.32
C TYR A 288 4.12 -15.73 3.85
N ALA A 289 5.25 -16.41 3.59
CA ALA A 289 5.57 -17.70 4.20
C ALA A 289 5.67 -17.62 5.73
N ASN A 290 6.11 -16.48 6.29
CA ASN A 290 6.11 -16.28 7.75
C ASN A 290 4.69 -16.32 8.33
N PHE A 291 3.71 -15.81 7.57
CA PHE A 291 2.28 -15.83 7.93
C PHE A 291 1.56 -17.13 7.53
N GLY A 292 2.26 -18.07 6.87
CA GLY A 292 1.71 -19.37 6.47
C GLY A 292 1.01 -19.37 5.10
N TYR A 293 1.23 -18.35 4.27
CA TYR A 293 0.59 -18.19 2.96
C TYR A 293 1.49 -18.55 1.76
N ASP A 294 2.76 -18.89 1.98
CA ASP A 294 3.71 -19.25 0.91
C ASP A 294 4.70 -20.33 1.40
N ASP A 295 5.55 -20.81 0.50
CA ASP A 295 6.51 -21.90 0.74
C ASP A 295 7.59 -21.52 1.77
N ILE A 296 7.79 -22.39 2.75
CA ILE A 296 8.75 -22.18 3.85
C ILE A 296 10.20 -22.02 3.36
N SER A 297 10.53 -22.53 2.18
CA SER A 297 11.86 -22.39 1.56
C SER A 297 12.25 -20.94 1.29
N TYR A 298 11.29 -20.02 1.09
CA TYR A 298 11.59 -18.60 0.96
C TYR A 298 12.10 -18.00 2.28
N LEU A 299 11.62 -18.47 3.44
CA LEU A 299 12.11 -18.03 4.75
C LEU A 299 13.58 -18.39 4.94
N ASN A 300 13.93 -19.64 4.65
CA ASN A 300 15.30 -20.16 4.84
C ASN A 300 16.35 -19.38 4.05
N ASN A 301 15.95 -18.78 2.93
CA ASN A 301 16.83 -18.04 2.03
C ASN A 301 16.69 -16.52 2.15
N SER A 302 15.78 -16.03 2.99
CA SER A 302 15.42 -14.60 3.08
C SER A 302 16.62 -13.69 3.42
N ALA A 303 17.57 -14.14 4.24
CA ALA A 303 18.80 -13.40 4.51
C ALA A 303 19.68 -13.23 3.26
N SER A 304 19.78 -14.27 2.43
CA SER A 304 20.51 -14.23 1.16
C SER A 304 19.84 -13.27 0.17
N TYR A 305 18.50 -13.34 0.06
CA TYR A 305 17.74 -12.43 -0.79
C TYR A 305 17.94 -10.96 -0.39
N LEU A 306 17.93 -10.66 0.91
CA LEU A 306 18.16 -9.32 1.44
C LEU A 306 19.59 -8.84 1.15
N ASN A 307 20.60 -9.70 1.29
CA ASN A 307 21.99 -9.35 0.99
C ASN A 307 22.22 -9.12 -0.51
N ASN A 308 21.57 -9.92 -1.37
CA ASN A 308 21.63 -9.71 -2.82
C ASN A 308 20.94 -8.40 -3.22
N LEU A 309 19.79 -8.07 -2.60
CA LEU A 309 19.13 -6.78 -2.79
C LEU A 309 20.04 -5.62 -2.36
N LYS A 310 20.70 -5.70 -1.19
CA LYS A 310 21.68 -4.69 -0.75
C LYS A 310 22.83 -4.53 -1.74
N SER A 311 23.35 -5.65 -2.25
CA SER A 311 24.46 -5.67 -3.21
C SER A 311 24.10 -4.97 -4.53
N ILE A 312 22.90 -5.21 -5.06
CA ILE A 312 22.49 -4.59 -6.32
C ILE A 312 22.09 -3.12 -6.13
N THR A 313 21.32 -2.79 -5.11
CA THR A 313 20.84 -1.42 -4.87
C THR A 313 21.96 -0.46 -4.46
N SER A 314 22.99 -0.94 -3.75
CA SER A 314 24.16 -0.11 -3.43
C SER A 314 24.93 0.36 -4.67
N LYS A 315 24.95 -0.45 -5.75
CA LYS A 315 25.56 -0.09 -7.05
C LYS A 315 24.67 0.81 -7.89
N MET A 316 23.36 0.73 -7.68
CA MET A 316 22.35 1.48 -8.42
C MET A 316 21.93 2.78 -7.73
N ARG A 317 22.41 3.06 -6.50
CA ARG A 317 22.04 4.26 -5.75
C ARG A 317 22.27 5.51 -6.60
N ASP A 318 21.23 6.32 -6.77
CA ASP A 318 21.23 7.43 -7.71
C ASP A 318 21.23 8.79 -7.00
N TYR A 319 22.35 9.51 -7.12
CA TYR A 319 22.54 10.82 -6.49
C TYR A 319 22.11 11.99 -7.38
N ARG A 320 21.64 11.73 -8.61
CA ARG A 320 21.24 12.78 -9.56
C ARG A 320 19.87 13.36 -9.17
N GLU A 321 19.61 14.58 -9.66
CA GLU A 321 18.33 15.27 -9.47
C GLU A 321 17.17 14.58 -10.22
N PRO A 322 15.91 14.78 -9.81
CA PRO A 322 14.73 14.25 -10.50
C PRO A 322 14.75 14.56 -12.00
N ILE A 323 14.16 13.66 -12.80
CA ILE A 323 13.88 13.96 -14.21
C ILE A 323 12.57 14.72 -14.25
N ASP A 324 12.59 15.92 -14.84
CA ASP A 324 11.37 16.56 -15.32
C ASP A 324 10.85 15.71 -16.49
N PHE A 325 9.89 14.84 -16.19
CA PHE A 325 9.09 14.22 -17.23
C PHE A 325 8.06 15.26 -17.62
N ASP A 326 8.28 15.95 -18.75
CA ASP A 326 7.27 16.83 -19.34
C ASP A 326 5.91 16.10 -19.32
N LEU A 327 4.94 16.73 -18.63
CA LEU A 327 3.60 16.21 -18.37
C LEU A 327 2.81 16.00 -19.67
#